data_AF-A4TWM3-F1
#
_entry.id   AF-A4TWM3-F1
#
_cell.length_a   1.000
_cell.length_b   1.000
_cell.length_c   1.000
_cell.angle_alpha   90.00
_cell.angle_beta   90.00
_cell.angle_gamma   90.00
#
_symmetry.space_group_name_H-M   'P 1'
#
loop_
_entity.id
_entity.type
_entity.pdbx_description
1 polymer ?
#
loop_
_entity_poly.entity_id
_entity_poly.type
_entity_poly.pdbx_seq_one_letter_code
_entity_poly.pdbx_strand_id
1 'polypeptide(L)'
;MIDVSDDDVVARRDTLDGRFLLFTKTDRPDTHPLPWTGIMVDTGGDGFGLSLALNPTTRPDPWWAITLLSVAQARAQQEDARRMGPLIQDQLSHLGRALAHERSRVGQDAQPITFTAGHEPSPYAWTEVHRIPHRLPLSPDPLGKEDGITQEQLLLILDQTFADAKAPLHQRRLVTLIRDHVRTALDTERRRLQRLRP
;
A
#
# COMPACT_ATOMS: atom_id res chain seq x y z
N MET A 1 9.03 -19.11 -2.77
CA MET A 1 10.32 -18.39 -2.74
C MET A 1 10.29 -17.38 -3.87
N ILE A 2 10.44 -16.10 -3.58
CA ILE A 2 10.47 -15.04 -4.61
C ILE A 2 11.84 -15.14 -5.28
N ASP A 3 11.87 -15.55 -6.55
CA ASP A 3 13.09 -15.66 -7.35
C ASP A 3 13.28 -14.37 -8.15
N VAL A 4 14.01 -13.43 -7.57
CA VAL A 4 14.38 -12.15 -8.18
C VAL A 4 15.89 -12.00 -7.99
N SER A 5 16.60 -11.66 -9.06
CA SER A 5 18.03 -11.36 -8.99
C SER A 5 18.27 -10.17 -8.04
N ASP A 6 19.24 -10.28 -7.13
CA ASP A 6 19.61 -9.19 -6.23
C ASP A 6 19.96 -7.90 -6.99
N ASP A 7 20.51 -8.02 -8.21
CA ASP A 7 20.85 -6.88 -9.07
C ASP A 7 19.62 -6.08 -9.55
N ASP A 8 18.44 -6.71 -9.55
CA ASP A 8 17.16 -6.11 -9.93
C ASP A 8 16.44 -5.45 -8.76
N VAL A 9 16.88 -5.68 -7.52
CA VAL A 9 16.29 -5.10 -6.31
C VAL A 9 16.81 -3.68 -6.10
N VAL A 10 15.91 -2.70 -6.20
CA VAL A 10 16.18 -1.28 -5.95
C VAL A 10 16.11 -0.96 -4.47
N ALA A 11 15.14 -1.56 -3.76
CA ALA A 11 14.95 -1.37 -2.33
C ALA A 11 14.33 -2.62 -1.70
N ARG A 12 14.72 -2.91 -0.47
CA ARG A 12 14.05 -3.87 0.42
C ARG A 12 13.44 -3.14 1.61
N ARG A 13 12.23 -3.55 1.99
CA ARG A 13 11.56 -3.05 3.20
C ARG A 13 11.01 -4.21 3.99
N ASP A 14 11.26 -4.21 5.30
CA ASP A 14 10.78 -5.24 6.21
C ASP A 14 9.68 -4.69 7.12
N THR A 15 8.71 -5.56 7.40
CA THR A 15 7.63 -5.36 8.38
C THR A 15 8.11 -5.73 9.79
N LEU A 16 7.31 -5.41 10.81
CA LEU A 16 7.65 -5.77 12.18
C LEU A 16 7.63 -7.30 12.44
N ASP A 17 6.87 -8.08 11.68
CA ASP A 17 6.77 -9.56 11.78
C ASP A 17 7.81 -10.29 10.92
N GLY A 18 8.68 -9.57 10.21
CA GLY A 18 9.74 -10.17 9.40
C GLY A 18 9.33 -10.50 7.97
N ARG A 19 8.07 -10.26 7.57
CA ARG A 19 7.67 -10.22 6.15
C ARG A 19 8.36 -9.06 5.46
N PHE A 20 8.57 -9.17 4.15
CA PHE A 20 9.31 -8.17 3.39
C PHE A 20 8.66 -7.77 2.07
N LEU A 21 9.19 -6.69 1.50
CA LEU A 21 8.85 -6.12 0.21
C LEU A 21 10.14 -5.91 -0.56
N LEU A 22 10.16 -6.32 -1.83
CA LEU A 22 11.25 -6.03 -2.76
C LEU A 22 10.71 -5.14 -3.87
N PHE A 23 11.31 -3.97 -4.06
CA PHE A 23 11.00 -3.05 -5.15
C PHE A 23 11.98 -3.32 -6.29
N THR A 24 11.48 -3.71 -7.46
CA THR A 24 12.31 -4.25 -8.54
C THR A 24 12.24 -3.37 -9.80
N LYS A 25 13.35 -3.28 -10.53
CA LYS A 25 13.46 -2.48 -11.78
C LYS A 25 13.33 -3.32 -13.06
N THR A 26 12.90 -4.57 -12.97
CA THR A 26 12.77 -5.49 -14.10
C THR A 26 11.91 -4.84 -15.20
N ASP A 27 12.40 -4.86 -16.44
CA ASP A 27 11.75 -4.30 -17.64
C ASP A 27 11.36 -2.80 -17.54
N ARG A 28 12.12 -2.01 -16.78
CA ARG A 28 11.85 -0.58 -16.59
C ARG A 28 12.30 0.28 -17.78
N PRO A 29 11.40 1.02 -18.45
CA PRO A 29 11.81 2.05 -19.39
C PRO A 29 12.46 3.22 -18.63
N ASP A 30 13.49 3.84 -19.22
CA ASP A 30 14.24 4.94 -18.58
C ASP A 30 13.38 6.14 -18.15
N THR A 31 12.23 6.32 -18.82
CA THR A 31 11.26 7.39 -18.57
C THR A 31 10.28 7.07 -17.43
N HIS A 32 10.39 5.91 -16.77
CA HIS A 32 9.50 5.55 -15.67
C HIS A 32 9.66 6.54 -14.50
N PRO A 33 8.54 7.06 -13.93
CA PRO A 33 8.59 8.10 -12.89
C PRO A 33 9.09 7.58 -11.53
N LEU A 34 9.19 6.26 -11.39
CA LEU A 34 9.79 5.56 -10.25
C LEU A 34 11.07 4.83 -10.70
N PRO A 35 12.06 4.66 -9.80
CA PRO A 35 13.27 3.89 -10.08
C PRO A 35 13.02 2.37 -10.19
N TRP A 36 11.81 1.92 -9.86
CA TRP A 36 11.33 0.54 -9.93
C TRP A 36 9.97 0.48 -10.68
N THR A 37 9.57 -0.72 -11.10
CA THR A 37 8.36 -1.04 -11.90
C THR A 37 7.45 -2.07 -11.24
N GLY A 38 8.03 -2.93 -10.41
CA GLY A 38 7.33 -4.00 -9.71
C GLY A 38 7.65 -4.01 -8.22
N ILE A 39 6.75 -4.63 -7.46
CA ILE A 39 6.90 -4.88 -6.05
C ILE A 39 6.60 -6.35 -5.83
N MET A 40 7.54 -7.09 -5.27
CA MET A 40 7.29 -8.43 -4.77
C MET A 40 7.03 -8.36 -3.28
N VAL A 41 5.87 -8.86 -2.86
CA VAL A 41 5.39 -8.80 -1.49
C VAL A 41 5.42 -10.20 -0.90
N ASP A 42 6.10 -10.38 0.22
CA ASP A 42 6.00 -11.60 1.01
C ASP A 42 4.67 -11.60 1.77
N THR A 43 3.72 -12.40 1.30
CA THR A 43 2.38 -12.47 1.88
C THR A 43 2.25 -13.50 3.00
N GLY A 44 3.34 -14.17 3.41
CA GLY A 44 3.30 -15.34 4.30
C GLY A 44 3.18 -16.69 3.58
N GLY A 45 2.75 -16.67 2.31
CA GLY A 45 2.59 -17.83 1.43
C GLY A 45 3.41 -17.71 0.14
N ASP A 46 2.76 -17.82 -1.02
CA ASP A 46 3.42 -17.85 -2.35
C ASP A 46 4.04 -16.51 -2.80
N GLY A 47 3.86 -15.45 -2.03
CA GLY A 47 4.23 -14.09 -2.40
C GLY A 47 3.27 -13.48 -3.42
N PHE A 48 3.33 -12.16 -3.59
CA PHE A 48 2.43 -11.42 -4.47
C PHE A 48 3.18 -10.34 -5.24
N GLY A 49 3.04 -10.36 -6.58
CA GLY A 49 3.59 -9.34 -7.46
C GLY A 49 2.61 -8.20 -7.70
N LEU A 50 3.04 -6.96 -7.49
CA LEU A 50 2.26 -5.75 -7.72
C LEU A 50 3.02 -4.80 -8.65
N SER A 51 2.38 -4.35 -9.73
CA SER A 51 2.83 -3.19 -10.50
C SER A 51 2.09 -1.95 -10.04
N LEU A 52 2.82 -0.84 -9.84
CA LEU A 52 2.28 0.41 -9.32
C LEU A 52 2.59 1.58 -10.27
N ALA A 53 1.61 2.46 -10.46
CA ALA A 53 1.77 3.73 -11.12
C ALA A 53 1.36 4.90 -10.22
N LEU A 54 2.05 6.02 -10.41
CA LEU A 54 1.75 7.28 -9.72
C LEU A 54 0.59 8.05 -10.37
N ASN A 55 0.32 7.85 -11.66
CA ASN A 55 -0.69 8.61 -12.38
C ASN A 55 -1.67 7.66 -13.11
N PRO A 56 -2.98 7.92 -13.00
CA PRO A 56 -4.02 7.09 -13.60
C PRO A 56 -4.06 7.13 -15.13
N THR A 57 -3.37 8.09 -15.74
CA THR A 57 -3.43 8.35 -17.20
C THR A 57 -2.37 7.59 -18.01
N THR A 58 -1.42 6.91 -17.37
CA THR A 58 -0.24 6.40 -18.07
C THR A 58 -0.39 5.00 -18.65
N ARG A 59 -1.16 4.09 -18.03
CA ARG A 59 -1.43 2.71 -18.50
C ARG A 59 -2.67 2.10 -17.81
N PRO A 60 -3.38 1.17 -18.46
CA PRO A 60 -4.53 0.48 -17.87
C PRO A 60 -4.16 -0.51 -16.75
N ASP A 61 -2.96 -1.08 -16.76
CA ASP A 61 -2.64 -2.31 -16.00
C ASP A 61 -2.03 -2.17 -14.57
N PRO A 62 -1.39 -1.07 -14.13
CA PRO A 62 -0.81 -1.02 -12.79
C PRO A 62 -1.82 -0.54 -11.76
N TRP A 63 -1.73 -1.00 -10.51
CA TRP A 63 -2.42 -0.35 -9.38
C TRP A 63 -2.03 1.13 -9.30
N TRP A 64 -2.96 2.01 -8.96
CA TRP A 64 -2.63 3.43 -8.82
C TRP A 64 -2.39 3.77 -7.35
N ALA A 65 -1.44 4.66 -7.08
CA ALA A 65 -1.11 5.07 -5.71
C ALA A 65 -2.35 5.62 -4.96
N ILE A 66 -3.21 6.37 -5.65
CA ILE A 66 -4.50 6.84 -5.12
C ILE A 66 -5.47 5.70 -4.76
N THR A 67 -5.48 4.62 -5.55
CA THR A 67 -6.27 3.41 -5.29
C THR A 67 -5.78 2.73 -4.03
N LEU A 68 -4.45 2.50 -3.91
CA LEU A 68 -3.87 1.86 -2.73
C LEU A 68 -4.03 2.71 -1.46
N LEU A 69 -3.94 4.05 -1.56
CA LEU A 69 -4.29 4.95 -0.46
C LEU A 69 -5.74 4.76 0.00
N SER A 70 -6.67 4.64 -0.96
CA SER A 70 -8.09 4.41 -0.66
C SER A 70 -8.31 3.05 0.00
N VAL A 71 -7.61 2.00 -0.46
CA VAL A 71 -7.63 0.66 0.15
C VAL A 71 -7.08 0.70 1.57
N ALA A 72 -5.92 1.34 1.80
CA ALA A 72 -5.33 1.47 3.12
C ALA A 72 -6.26 2.23 4.08
N GLN A 73 -6.93 3.29 3.61
CA GLN A 73 -7.92 4.02 4.40
C GLN A 73 -9.14 3.14 4.73
N ALA A 74 -9.71 2.46 3.75
CA ALA A 74 -10.86 1.58 3.95
C ALA A 74 -10.53 0.43 4.90
N ARG A 75 -9.31 -0.08 4.85
CA ARG A 75 -8.84 -1.11 5.76
C ARG A 75 -8.70 -0.59 7.20
N ALA A 76 -8.14 0.61 7.37
CA ALA A 76 -8.08 1.27 8.67
C ALA A 76 -9.49 1.55 9.25
N GLN A 77 -10.48 1.83 8.40
CA GLN A 77 -11.88 2.02 8.84
C GLN A 77 -12.48 0.73 9.37
N GLN A 78 -12.20 -0.42 8.73
CA GLN A 78 -12.65 -1.70 9.28
C GLN A 78 -11.99 -2.00 10.63
N GLU A 79 -10.70 -1.67 10.78
CA GLU A 79 -10.00 -1.86 12.05
C GLU A 79 -10.56 -0.96 13.15
N ASP A 80 -10.91 0.30 12.84
CA ASP A 80 -11.58 1.19 13.80
C ASP A 80 -12.97 0.67 14.20
N ALA A 81 -13.75 0.18 13.23
CA ALA A 81 -15.05 -0.44 13.50
C ALA A 81 -14.94 -1.72 14.35
N ARG A 82 -13.88 -2.51 14.16
CA ARG A 82 -13.59 -3.73 14.93
C ARG A 82 -13.08 -3.42 16.33
N ARG A 83 -12.15 -2.48 16.45
CA ARG A 83 -11.46 -2.12 17.69
C ARG A 83 -11.02 -0.65 17.65
N MET A 84 -11.93 0.22 18.07
CA MET A 84 -11.67 1.65 18.21
C MET A 84 -10.43 1.90 19.10
N GLY A 85 -9.66 2.94 18.74
CA GLY A 85 -8.53 3.36 19.54
C GLY A 85 -7.84 4.62 19.00
N PRO A 86 -7.10 5.35 19.85
CA PRO A 86 -6.50 6.62 19.46
C PRO A 86 -5.48 6.47 18.32
N LEU A 87 -4.77 5.33 18.24
CA LEU A 87 -3.82 5.06 17.16
C LEU A 87 -4.53 4.85 15.83
N ILE A 88 -5.62 4.09 15.78
CA ILE A 88 -6.32 3.86 14.51
C ILE A 88 -7.02 5.12 14.01
N GLN A 89 -7.54 5.95 14.91
CA GLN A 89 -8.10 7.26 14.58
C GLN A 89 -7.05 8.24 14.04
N ASP A 90 -5.86 8.26 14.64
CA ASP A 90 -4.73 9.04 14.15
C ASP A 90 -4.28 8.57 12.75
N GLN A 91 -4.17 7.27 12.54
CA GLN A 91 -3.89 6.68 11.23
C GLN A 91 -4.94 7.09 10.19
N LEU A 92 -6.23 7.03 10.52
CA LEU A 92 -7.33 7.45 9.63
C LEU A 92 -7.25 8.92 9.26
N SER A 93 -6.92 9.79 10.21
CA SER A 93 -6.74 11.22 9.97
C SER A 93 -5.62 11.49 8.96
N HIS A 94 -4.48 10.83 9.13
CA HIS A 94 -3.35 10.95 8.22
C HIS A 94 -3.62 10.36 6.84
N LEU A 95 -4.25 9.18 6.75
CA LEU A 95 -4.66 8.59 5.48
C LEU A 95 -5.67 9.46 4.74
N GLY A 96 -6.62 10.08 5.46
CA GLY A 96 -7.57 11.02 4.88
C GLY A 96 -6.91 12.26 4.28
N ARG A 97 -5.92 12.84 4.97
CA ARG A 97 -5.15 13.98 4.45
C ARG A 97 -4.27 13.59 3.25
N ALA A 98 -3.59 12.44 3.33
CA ALA A 98 -2.81 11.90 2.21
C ALA A 98 -3.68 11.71 0.96
N LEU A 99 -4.85 11.10 1.10
CA LEU A 99 -5.78 10.89 0.00
C LEU A 99 -6.35 12.22 -0.55
N ALA A 100 -6.63 13.21 0.31
CA ALA A 100 -7.08 14.53 -0.13
C ALA A 100 -6.00 15.28 -0.95
N HIS A 101 -4.75 15.21 -0.52
CA HIS A 101 -3.63 15.78 -1.27
C HIS A 101 -3.38 15.05 -2.58
N GLU A 102 -3.47 13.71 -2.59
CA GLU A 102 -3.33 12.93 -3.81
C GLU A 102 -4.47 13.21 -4.80
N ARG A 103 -5.72 13.32 -4.33
CA ARG A 103 -6.86 13.75 -5.15
C ARG A 103 -6.65 15.14 -5.76
N SER A 104 -6.01 16.04 -5.02
CA SER A 104 -5.66 17.37 -5.52
C SER A 104 -4.55 17.32 -6.58
N ARG A 105 -3.70 16.28 -6.57
CA ARG A 105 -2.58 16.09 -7.50
C ARG A 105 -3.01 15.42 -8.81
N VAL A 106 -3.84 14.37 -8.73
CA VAL A 106 -4.19 13.52 -9.89
C VAL A 106 -5.68 13.47 -10.22
N GLY A 107 -6.53 14.16 -9.46
CA GLY A 107 -7.97 14.06 -9.59
C GLY A 107 -8.53 12.81 -8.90
N GLN A 108 -9.69 12.36 -9.36
CA GLN A 108 -10.32 11.14 -8.85
C GLN A 108 -9.80 9.92 -9.59
N ASP A 109 -9.81 8.79 -8.89
CA ASP A 109 -9.62 7.48 -9.52
C ASP A 109 -10.78 7.24 -10.50
N ALA A 110 -10.46 7.12 -11.79
CA ALA A 110 -11.42 6.87 -12.85
C ALA A 110 -11.87 5.40 -12.93
N GLN A 111 -11.17 4.46 -12.28
CA GLN A 111 -11.53 3.06 -12.30
C GLN A 111 -12.12 2.62 -10.96
N PRO A 112 -13.34 2.06 -10.95
CA PRO A 112 -13.95 1.59 -9.72
C PRO A 112 -13.17 0.38 -9.18
N ILE A 113 -13.01 0.36 -7.86
CA ILE A 113 -12.60 -0.83 -7.13
C ILE A 113 -13.81 -1.40 -6.38
N THR A 114 -13.81 -2.72 -6.22
CA THR A 114 -14.81 -3.41 -5.39
C THR A 114 -14.12 -4.12 -4.25
N PHE A 115 -14.79 -4.11 -3.09
CA PHE A 115 -14.36 -4.82 -1.89
C PHE A 115 -15.20 -6.08 -1.76
N THR A 116 -14.55 -7.24 -1.64
CA THR A 116 -15.24 -8.52 -1.57
C THR A 116 -14.79 -9.33 -0.34
N ALA A 117 -15.72 -10.10 0.21
CA ALA A 117 -15.38 -11.12 1.20
C ALA A 117 -14.37 -12.08 0.59
N GLY A 118 -13.31 -12.42 1.35
CA GLY A 118 -12.41 -13.49 0.98
C GLY A 118 -12.94 -14.85 1.45
N HIS A 119 -12.17 -15.88 1.14
CA HIS A 119 -12.52 -17.26 1.42
C HIS A 119 -12.23 -17.67 2.87
N GLU A 120 -11.21 -17.05 3.47
CA GLU A 120 -10.78 -17.35 4.83
C GLU A 120 -11.64 -16.64 5.90
N PRO A 121 -11.90 -17.29 7.05
CA PRO A 121 -12.55 -16.64 8.20
C PRO A 121 -11.79 -15.37 8.61
N SER A 122 -12.52 -14.26 8.76
CA SER A 122 -11.92 -12.97 9.06
C SER A 122 -12.83 -12.13 9.95
N PRO A 123 -12.27 -11.34 10.90
CA PRO A 123 -13.03 -10.29 11.58
C PRO A 123 -13.32 -9.09 10.67
N TYR A 124 -12.77 -9.07 9.46
CA TYR A 124 -13.01 -8.05 8.45
C TYR A 124 -14.13 -8.49 7.51
N ALA A 125 -15.03 -7.57 7.16
CA ALA A 125 -16.13 -7.81 6.23
C ALA A 125 -15.63 -8.10 4.80
N TRP A 126 -14.41 -7.67 4.47
CA TRP A 126 -13.75 -7.93 3.21
C TRP A 126 -12.24 -8.06 3.41
N THR A 127 -11.63 -8.91 2.58
CA THR A 127 -10.19 -9.20 2.56
C THR A 127 -9.64 -9.23 1.14
N GLU A 128 -10.46 -8.90 0.14
CA GLU A 128 -10.03 -8.79 -1.25
C GLU A 128 -10.49 -7.48 -1.86
N VAL A 129 -9.62 -6.88 -2.67
CA VAL A 129 -9.94 -5.71 -3.48
C VAL A 129 -9.76 -6.07 -4.95
N HIS A 130 -10.76 -5.78 -5.76
CA HIS A 130 -10.76 -6.08 -7.18
C HIS A 130 -10.77 -4.78 -8.00
N ARG A 131 -9.92 -4.76 -9.01
CA ARG A 131 -9.88 -3.75 -10.06
C ARG A 131 -9.61 -4.47 -11.37
N ILE A 132 -10.66 -4.80 -12.12
CA ILE A 132 -10.59 -5.71 -13.28
C ILE A 132 -9.41 -5.34 -14.21
N PRO A 133 -8.50 -6.29 -14.54
CA PRO A 133 -8.49 -7.71 -14.18
C PRO A 133 -7.72 -8.07 -12.88
N HIS A 134 -7.22 -7.08 -12.15
CA HIS A 134 -6.36 -7.24 -10.98
C HIS A 134 -7.13 -7.53 -9.69
N ARG A 135 -6.53 -8.36 -8.83
CA ARG A 135 -6.98 -8.67 -7.48
C ARG A 135 -5.86 -8.34 -6.50
N LEU A 136 -6.19 -7.77 -5.35
CA LEU A 136 -5.29 -7.51 -4.24
C LEU A 136 -5.77 -8.29 -3.01
N PRO A 137 -5.11 -9.40 -2.66
CA PRO A 137 -5.44 -10.14 -1.44
C PRO A 137 -4.87 -9.42 -0.22
N LEU A 138 -5.71 -9.12 0.76
CA LEU A 138 -5.30 -8.59 2.05
C LEU A 138 -5.34 -9.71 3.10
N SER A 139 -4.42 -9.67 4.05
CA SER A 139 -4.37 -10.66 5.13
C SER A 139 -5.70 -10.67 5.91
N PRO A 140 -6.32 -11.82 6.21
CA PRO A 140 -7.54 -11.87 7.00
C PRO A 140 -7.29 -11.61 8.49
N ASP A 141 -6.05 -11.71 8.97
CA ASP A 141 -5.68 -11.53 10.37
C ASP A 141 -5.20 -10.09 10.67
N PRO A 142 -5.77 -9.40 11.69
CA PRO A 142 -5.30 -8.08 12.14
C PRO A 142 -3.83 -7.99 12.55
N LEU A 143 -3.20 -9.11 12.91
CA LEU A 143 -1.78 -9.18 13.27
C LEU A 143 -0.86 -9.58 12.12
N GLY A 144 -1.42 -9.96 10.96
CA GLY A 144 -0.66 -10.35 9.79
C GLY A 144 -0.01 -11.73 9.90
N LYS A 145 -0.58 -12.68 10.66
CA LYS A 145 -0.09 -14.06 10.69
C LYS A 145 -0.56 -14.88 9.48
N GLU A 146 -1.77 -14.60 9.02
CA GLU A 146 -2.39 -15.29 7.89
C GLU A 146 -1.98 -14.70 6.54
N ASP A 147 -2.12 -15.50 5.49
CA ASP A 147 -1.69 -15.16 4.13
C ASP A 147 -2.41 -13.92 3.58
N GLY A 148 -1.65 -13.05 2.91
CA GLY A 148 -2.13 -11.85 2.22
C GLY A 148 -1.35 -10.60 2.61
N ILE A 149 -1.63 -9.49 1.91
CA ILE A 149 -0.93 -8.22 2.14
C ILE A 149 -1.46 -7.57 3.43
N THR A 150 -0.56 -7.22 4.34
CA THR A 150 -0.92 -6.55 5.59
C THR A 150 -1.10 -5.04 5.41
N GLN A 151 -1.77 -4.39 6.37
CA GLN A 151 -1.87 -2.92 6.41
C GLN A 151 -0.48 -2.26 6.48
N GLU A 152 0.46 -2.83 7.25
CA GLU A 152 1.84 -2.33 7.32
C GLU A 152 2.52 -2.40 5.95
N GLN A 153 2.36 -3.50 5.21
CA GLN A 153 2.92 -3.65 3.87
C GLN A 153 2.35 -2.64 2.88
N LEU A 154 1.03 -2.41 2.88
CA LEU A 154 0.41 -1.38 2.05
C LEU A 154 1.01 0.01 2.33
N LEU A 155 1.19 0.34 3.60
CA LEU A 155 1.76 1.63 4.01
C LEU A 155 3.25 1.75 3.66
N LEU A 156 4.01 0.66 3.74
CA LEU A 156 5.40 0.61 3.27
C LEU A 156 5.51 0.80 1.75
N ILE A 157 4.61 0.17 0.98
CA ILE A 157 4.50 0.36 -0.47
C ILE A 157 4.28 1.85 -0.77
N LEU A 158 3.32 2.47 -0.09
CA LEU A 158 3.00 3.89 -0.29
C LEU A 158 4.15 4.82 0.15
N ASP A 159 4.79 4.57 1.31
CA ASP A 159 5.93 5.38 1.80
C ASP A 159 7.08 5.35 0.79
N GLN A 160 7.46 4.16 0.29
CA GLN A 160 8.50 4.03 -0.72
C GLN A 160 8.11 4.70 -2.04
N THR A 161 6.86 4.53 -2.46
CA THR A 161 6.32 5.15 -3.69
C THR A 161 6.46 6.66 -3.68
N PHE A 162 5.99 7.33 -2.64
CA PHE A 162 6.07 8.79 -2.56
C PHE A 162 7.47 9.29 -2.17
N ALA A 163 8.33 8.44 -1.59
CA ALA A 163 9.74 8.75 -1.37
C ALA A 163 10.53 8.82 -2.69
N ASP A 164 10.24 7.91 -3.61
CA ASP A 164 11.00 7.77 -4.86
C ASP A 164 10.37 8.51 -6.05
N ALA A 165 9.13 8.99 -5.89
CA ALA A 165 8.38 9.67 -6.93
C ALA A 165 9.13 10.90 -7.48
N LYS A 166 9.52 10.84 -8.76
CA LYS A 166 10.03 12.00 -9.48
C LYS A 166 8.87 12.91 -9.89
N ALA A 167 8.63 13.95 -9.10
CA ALA A 167 7.56 14.91 -9.36
C ALA A 167 8.08 16.22 -10.00
N PRO A 168 7.34 16.80 -10.98
CA PRO A 168 7.57 18.15 -11.46
C PRO A 168 7.53 19.17 -10.32
N LEU A 169 8.27 20.29 -10.45
CA LEU A 169 8.41 21.32 -9.40
C LEU A 169 7.07 21.74 -8.78
N HIS A 170 6.03 21.94 -9.60
CA HIS A 170 4.71 22.38 -9.15
C HIS A 170 3.96 21.32 -8.31
N GLN A 171 4.34 20.04 -8.37
CA GLN A 171 3.72 18.95 -7.59
C GLN A 171 4.58 18.47 -6.42
N ARG A 172 5.87 18.86 -6.35
CA ARG A 172 6.81 18.36 -5.33
C ARG A 172 6.30 18.55 -3.90
N ARG A 173 5.74 19.73 -3.61
CA ARG A 173 5.17 20.02 -2.28
C ARG A 173 4.05 19.06 -1.91
N LEU A 174 3.14 18.74 -2.83
CA LEU A 174 2.06 17.81 -2.58
C LEU A 174 2.59 16.39 -2.35
N VAL A 175 3.53 15.92 -3.16
CA VAL A 175 4.16 14.61 -2.97
C VAL A 175 4.86 14.49 -1.61
N THR A 176 5.56 15.54 -1.17
CA THR A 176 6.16 15.59 0.17
C THR A 176 5.09 15.48 1.26
N LEU A 177 4.01 16.28 1.19
CA LEU A 177 2.93 16.24 2.18
C LEU A 177 2.23 14.87 2.24
N ILE A 178 1.99 14.25 1.07
CA ILE A 178 1.41 12.90 1.00
C ILE A 178 2.33 11.91 1.69
N ARG A 179 3.63 11.94 1.36
CA ARG A 179 4.64 11.07 1.99
C ARG A 179 4.66 11.23 3.51
N ASP A 180 4.69 12.46 4.02
CA ASP A 180 4.75 12.72 5.46
C ASP A 180 3.54 12.13 6.19
N HIS A 181 2.35 12.25 5.60
CA HIS A 181 1.13 11.64 6.15
C HIS A 181 1.13 10.12 6.05
N VAL A 182 1.56 9.54 4.93
CA VAL A 182 1.69 8.08 4.79
C VAL A 182 2.70 7.52 5.79
N ARG A 183 3.83 8.20 5.97
CA ARG A 183 4.86 7.83 6.95
C ARG A 183 4.33 7.87 8.37
N THR A 184 3.59 8.92 8.72
CA THR A 184 2.97 9.02 10.05
C THR A 184 1.95 7.90 10.26
N ALA A 185 1.14 7.58 9.24
CA ALA A 185 0.20 6.47 9.29
C ALA A 185 0.90 5.10 9.47
N LEU A 186 2.06 4.90 8.83
CA LEU A 186 2.91 3.73 9.00
C LEU A 186 3.48 3.63 10.42
N ASP A 187 4.01 4.72 10.96
CA ASP A 187 4.57 4.74 12.32
C ASP A 187 3.48 4.49 13.36
N THR A 188 2.28 5.02 13.14
CA THR A 188 1.11 4.74 13.97
C THR A 188 0.65 3.28 13.85
N GLU A 189 0.70 2.68 12.67
CA GLU A 189 0.42 1.24 12.48
C GLU A 189 1.40 0.37 13.25
N ARG A 190 2.69 0.67 13.15
CA ARG A 190 3.75 -0.06 13.83
C ARG A 190 3.58 0.00 15.35
N ARG A 191 3.27 1.18 15.89
CA ARG A 191 2.96 1.36 17.31
C ARG A 191 1.69 0.58 17.72
N ARG A 192 0.68 0.51 16.86
CA ARG A 192 -0.54 -0.29 17.09
C ARG A 192 -0.18 -1.78 17.19
N LEU A 193 0.56 -2.31 16.22
CA LEU A 193 0.99 -3.71 16.18
C LEU A 193 1.85 -4.08 17.38
N GLN A 194 2.82 -3.24 17.76
CA GLN A 194 3.66 -3.48 18.95
C GLN A 194 2.84 -3.60 20.24
N ARG A 195 1.73 -2.88 20.39
CA ARG A 195 0.85 -2.97 21.57
C ARG A 195 -0.06 -4.20 21.56
N LEU A 196 -0.26 -4.81 20.41
CA LEU A 196 -1.13 -5.98 20.25
C LEU A 196 -0.35 -7.30 20.26
N ARG A 197 0.97 -7.25 20.10
CA ARG A 197 1.84 -8.42 20.20
C ARG A 197 2.13 -8.70 21.69
N PRO A 198 1.99 -9.95 22.14
CA PRO A 198 2.27 -10.37 23.50
C PRO A 198 3.76 -10.30 23.85
#